data_AF-A0A0C9VF26-F1
#
_entry.id   AF-A0A0C9VF26-F1
#
_cell.length_a   1.000
_cell.length_b   1.000
_cell.length_c   1.000
_cell.angle_alpha   90.00
_cell.angle_beta   90.00
_cell.angle_gamma   90.00
#
_symmetry.space_group_name_H-M   'P 1'
#
loop_
_entity.id
_entity.type
_entity.pdbx_description
1 polymer ?
#
loop_
_entity_poly.entity_id
_entity_poly.type
_entity_poly.pdbx_seq_one_letter_code
_entity_poly.pdbx_strand_id
1 'polypeptide(L)'
;GVAQGTCPFVVYGLTGENIDVHSKDEMVTSAIKYMELGGKSLGIGTANHLASIYNNPQLYPQAFPWLFPYGLGGIGNTRGFHAVPEVHRQRQLLMYHD
;
A
#
# COMPACT_ATOMS: atom_id res chain seq x y z
N GLY A 1 4.18 2.51 -9.53
CA GLY A 1 3.53 2.74 -10.83
C GLY A 1 4.24 1.87 -11.85
N VAL A 2 3.79 1.91 -13.09
CA VAL A 2 4.50 1.28 -14.21
C VAL A 2 5.22 2.35 -14.99
N ALA A 3 6.49 2.12 -15.34
CA ALA A 3 7.24 3.05 -16.20
C ALA A 3 6.69 3.03 -17.64
N GLN A 4 6.15 1.89 -18.08
CA GLN A 4 5.54 1.67 -19.40
C GLN A 4 4.40 0.65 -19.27
N GLY A 5 3.31 0.83 -20.02
CA GLY A 5 2.14 -0.07 -20.05
C GLY A 5 0.96 0.37 -19.17
N THR A 6 -0.11 -0.43 -19.17
CA THR A 6 -1.34 -0.14 -18.40
C THR A 6 -1.14 -0.47 -16.92
N CYS A 7 -1.46 0.46 -16.02
CA CYS A 7 -1.40 0.22 -14.58
C CYS A 7 -2.43 -0.88 -14.19
N PRO A 8 -2.02 -1.96 -13.50
CA PRO A 8 -2.92 -3.07 -13.19
C PRO A 8 -3.98 -2.73 -12.15
N PHE A 9 -3.74 -1.73 -11.29
CA PHE A 9 -4.69 -1.17 -10.34
C PHE A 9 -4.17 0.21 -9.89
N VAL A 10 -5.05 1.09 -9.42
CA VAL A 10 -4.67 2.41 -8.91
C VAL A 10 -4.58 2.35 -7.39
N VAL A 11 -3.48 2.87 -6.85
CA VAL A 11 -3.32 3.08 -5.40
C VAL A 11 -3.56 4.55 -5.13
N TYR A 12 -4.73 4.88 -4.58
CA TYR A 12 -4.97 6.22 -4.04
C TYR A 12 -4.24 6.31 -2.70
N GLY A 13 -3.18 7.12 -2.64
CA GLY A 13 -2.54 7.45 -1.37
C GLY A 13 -3.52 8.24 -0.52
N LEU A 14 -3.90 7.70 0.64
CA LEU A 14 -4.64 8.44 1.64
C LEU A 14 -3.64 9.32 2.40
N THR A 15 -3.55 10.59 2.02
CA THR A 15 -2.88 11.62 2.83
C THR A 15 -3.90 12.24 3.78
N GLY A 16 -3.47 12.81 4.92
CA GLY A 16 -4.40 13.47 5.85
C GLY A 16 -5.23 14.57 5.17
N GLU A 17 -4.61 15.28 4.23
CA GLU A 17 -5.27 16.30 3.39
C GLU A 17 -6.38 15.71 2.51
N ASN A 18 -6.25 14.46 2.04
CA ASN A 18 -7.27 13.81 1.21
C ASN A 18 -8.45 13.27 2.04
N ILE A 19 -8.27 13.08 3.35
CA ILE A 19 -9.31 12.56 4.26
C ILE A 19 -10.24 13.68 4.73
N ASP A 20 -9.70 14.88 4.97
CA ASP A 20 -10.49 16.02 5.46
C ASP A 20 -11.31 16.72 4.36
N VAL A 21 -10.94 16.54 3.09
CA VAL A 21 -11.55 17.28 1.97
C VAL A 21 -12.80 16.59 1.40
N HIS A 22 -12.90 15.27 1.52
CA HIS A 22 -14.01 14.52 0.92
C HIS A 22 -14.96 13.93 1.95
N SER A 23 -16.26 14.17 1.77
CA SER A 23 -17.26 13.44 2.56
C SER A 23 -17.25 11.96 2.18
N LYS A 24 -17.70 11.10 3.12
CA LYS A 24 -17.81 9.65 2.88
C LYS A 24 -18.59 9.33 1.59
N ASP A 25 -19.65 10.07 1.31
CA ASP A 25 -20.52 9.84 0.15
C ASP A 25 -19.85 10.22 -1.17
N GLU A 26 -18.99 11.24 -1.17
CA GLU A 26 -18.17 11.60 -2.33
C GLU A 26 -17.14 10.52 -2.66
N MET A 27 -16.47 9.97 -1.64
CA MET A 27 -15.51 8.87 -1.82
C MET A 27 -16.20 7.63 -2.40
N VAL A 28 -17.38 7.27 -1.88
CA VAL A 28 -18.17 6.14 -2.39
C VAL A 28 -18.59 6.38 -3.84
N THR A 29 -19.08 7.58 -4.17
CA THR A 29 -19.50 7.93 -5.53
C THR A 29 -18.33 7.84 -6.52
N SER A 30 -17.16 8.33 -6.13
CA SER A 30 -15.93 8.26 -6.93
C SER A 30 -15.50 6.80 -7.16
N ALA A 31 -15.58 5.96 -6.13
CA ALA A 31 -15.27 4.54 -6.22
C ALA A 31 -16.23 3.79 -7.18
N ILE A 32 -17.54 4.06 -7.09
CA ILE A 32 -18.55 3.47 -8.00
C ILE A 32 -18.26 3.86 -9.44
N LYS A 33 -18.06 5.16 -9.71
CA LYS A 33 -17.74 5.67 -11.05
C LYS A 33 -16.47 5.03 -11.62
N TYR A 34 -15.44 4.85 -10.80
CA TYR A 34 -14.22 4.16 -11.23
C TYR A 34 -14.49 2.71 -11.64
N MET A 35 -15.32 1.99 -10.89
CA MET A 35 -15.67 0.60 -11.20
C MET A 35 -16.54 0.48 -12.46
N GLU A 36 -17.52 1.37 -12.66
CA GLU A 36 -18.37 1.40 -13.86
C GLU A 36 -17.58 1.66 -15.14
N LEU A 37 -16.50 2.44 -15.06
CA LEU A 37 -15.59 2.72 -16.18
C LEU A 37 -14.59 1.59 -16.46
N GLY A 38 -14.76 0.41 -15.86
CA GLY A 38 -13.87 -0.74 -16.04
C GLY A 38 -12.59 -0.64 -15.22
N GLY A 39 -12.62 0.12 -14.12
CA GLY A 39 -11.53 0.21 -13.16
C GLY A 39 -11.13 -1.16 -12.60
N LYS A 40 -9.83 -1.31 -12.33
CA LYS A 40 -9.27 -2.55 -11.77
C LYS A 40 -9.04 -2.39 -10.27
N SER A 41 -9.30 -3.44 -9.51
CA SER A 41 -9.08 -3.50 -8.06
C SER A 41 -8.06 -4.58 -7.71
N LEU A 42 -7.39 -4.40 -6.56
CA LEU A 42 -6.48 -5.39 -6.00
C LEU A 42 -7.19 -6.10 -4.84
N GLY A 43 -7.43 -7.40 -4.99
CA GLY A 43 -7.87 -8.25 -3.88
C GLY A 43 -6.68 -8.69 -3.04
N ILE A 44 -6.74 -8.47 -1.73
CA ILE A 44 -5.74 -8.98 -0.78
C ILE A 44 -6.35 -10.21 -0.10
N GLY A 45 -5.88 -11.39 -0.51
CA GLY A 45 -6.32 -12.65 0.06
C GLY A 45 -5.69 -12.91 1.43
N THR A 46 -6.50 -13.43 2.35
CA THR A 46 -6.02 -13.98 3.63
C THR A 46 -5.87 -15.50 3.52
N ALA A 47 -4.81 -16.07 4.06
CA ALA A 47 -4.68 -17.51 4.19
C ALA A 47 -5.65 -18.05 5.28
N ASN A 48 -5.98 -19.34 5.23
CA ASN A 48 -6.83 -20.01 6.24
C ASN A 48 -6.25 -19.92 7.65
N HIS A 49 -4.93 -19.80 7.77
CA HIS A 49 -4.23 -19.58 9.02
C HIS A 49 -3.55 -18.21 8.99
N LEU A 50 -3.78 -17.42 10.03
CA LEU A 50 -3.15 -16.12 10.18
C LEU A 50 -1.65 -16.30 10.38
N ALA A 51 -0.86 -15.60 9.57
CA ALA A 51 0.58 -15.56 9.71
C ALA A 51 0.99 -14.41 10.62
N SER A 52 1.96 -14.65 11.50
CA SER A 52 2.53 -13.61 12.36
C SER A 52 3.35 -12.64 11.51
N ILE A 53 3.02 -11.34 11.61
CA ILE A 53 3.77 -10.26 10.96
C ILE A 53 5.22 -10.13 11.50
N TYR A 54 5.48 -10.62 12.71
CA TYR A 54 6.83 -10.65 13.29
C TYR A 54 7.69 -11.74 12.65
N ASN A 55 7.09 -12.87 12.27
CA ASN A 55 7.80 -13.98 11.61
C ASN A 55 8.00 -13.71 10.11
N ASN A 56 7.13 -12.91 9.50
CA ASN A 56 7.25 -12.46 8.12
C ASN A 56 6.95 -10.96 8.00
N PRO A 57 7.97 -10.10 8.16
CA PRO A 57 7.85 -8.64 8.09
C PRO A 57 7.36 -8.10 6.74
N GLN A 58 7.30 -8.93 5.69
CA GLN A 58 6.78 -8.53 4.38
C GLN A 58 5.25 -8.53 4.32
N LEU A 59 4.58 -9.23 5.24
CA LEU A 59 3.11 -9.33 5.26
C LEU A 59 2.45 -7.98 5.48
N TYR A 60 2.99 -7.17 6.39
CA TYR A 60 2.44 -5.86 6.70
C TYR A 60 2.50 -4.90 5.48
N PRO A 61 3.65 -4.72 4.82
CA PRO A 61 3.72 -3.98 3.55
C PRO A 61 2.77 -4.47 2.45
N GLN A 62 2.63 -5.78 2.28
CA GLN A 62 1.79 -6.36 1.24
C GLN A 62 0.30 -6.21 1.53
N ALA A 63 -0.10 -6.23 2.80
CA ALA A 63 -1.48 -6.03 3.21
C ALA A 63 -1.95 -4.58 3.09
N PHE A 64 -1.03 -3.61 3.06
CA PHE A 64 -1.33 -2.18 3.03
C PHE A 64 -0.64 -1.48 1.85
N PRO A 65 -1.01 -1.80 0.58
CA PRO A 65 -0.38 -1.25 -0.61
C PRO A 65 -0.54 0.26 -0.77
N TRP A 66 -1.47 0.89 -0.04
CA TRP A 66 -1.63 2.35 0.03
C TRP A 66 -0.65 3.03 0.99
N LEU A 67 -0.24 2.33 2.06
CA LEU A 67 0.79 2.81 2.98
C LEU A 67 2.20 2.49 2.44
N PHE A 68 2.33 1.33 1.80
CA PHE A 68 3.55 0.87 1.17
C PHE A 68 3.27 0.64 -0.30
N PRO A 69 3.45 1.67 -1.16
CA PRO A 69 3.15 1.56 -2.57
C PRO A 69 3.65 0.24 -3.18
N TYR A 70 2.70 -0.56 -3.68
CA TYR A 70 2.96 -1.85 -4.32
C TYR A 70 3.59 -2.92 -3.41
N GLY A 71 3.48 -2.78 -2.08
CA GLY A 71 4.08 -3.67 -1.10
C GLY A 71 5.60 -3.58 -1.00
N LEU A 72 6.21 -2.54 -1.57
CA LEU A 72 7.67 -2.43 -1.67
C LEU A 72 8.36 -1.84 -0.43
N GLY A 73 7.59 -1.39 0.56
CA GLY A 73 8.11 -0.73 1.76
C GLY A 73 8.55 -1.65 2.90
N GLY A 74 8.65 -2.96 2.67
CA GLY A 74 9.03 -3.94 3.70
C GLY A 74 10.51 -3.98 4.08
N ILE A 75 10.78 -4.45 5.30
CA ILE A 75 12.13 -4.69 5.81
C ILE A 75 12.80 -5.80 4.99
N GLY A 76 13.99 -5.52 4.44
CA GLY A 76 14.72 -6.49 3.61
C GLY A 76 14.19 -6.63 2.17
N ASN A 77 13.32 -5.72 1.72
CA ASN A 77 12.85 -5.75 0.33
C ASN A 77 13.93 -5.27 -0.65
N THR A 78 14.37 -6.15 -1.55
CA THR A 78 15.38 -5.89 -2.60
C THR A 78 14.77 -5.48 -3.94
N ARG A 79 13.44 -5.51 -4.07
CA ARG A 79 12.70 -5.17 -5.31
C ARG A 79 12.32 -3.69 -5.40
N GLY A 80 12.67 -2.88 -4.40
CA GLY A 80 12.51 -1.43 -4.44
C GLY A 80 13.49 -0.77 -5.42
N PHE A 81 13.20 0.47 -5.83
CA PHE A 81 14.09 1.26 -6.69
C PHE A 81 15.50 1.43 -6.09
N HIS A 82 15.57 1.56 -4.76
CA HIS A 82 16.81 1.57 -4.00
C HIS A 82 16.74 0.59 -2.84
N ALA A 83 17.83 -0.13 -2.61
CA ALA A 83 18.00 -0.93 -1.40
C ALA A 83 18.16 0.03 -0.21
N VAL A 84 17.23 -0.04 0.74
CA VAL A 84 17.32 0.71 2.01
C VAL A 84 17.78 -0.26 3.10
N PRO A 85 18.83 0.07 3.87
CA PRO A 85 19.29 -0.74 4.99
C PRO A 85 18.18 -1.07 5.97
N GLU A 86 18.23 -2.27 6.55
CA GLU A 86 17.21 -2.77 7.48
C GLU A 86 16.99 -1.84 8.67
N VAL A 87 18.07 -1.39 9.32
CA VAL A 87 18.00 -0.47 10.47
C VAL A 87 17.29 0.83 10.09
N HIS A 88 17.57 1.39 8.91
CA HIS A 88 16.95 2.62 8.46
C HIS A 88 15.44 2.44 8.23
N ARG A 89 15.05 1.30 7.65
CA ARG A 89 13.65 0.96 7.41
C ARG A 89 12.87 0.67 8.69
N GLN A 90 13.50 -0.01 9.65
CA GLN A 90 12.92 -0.22 10.98
C GLN A 90 12.64 1.12 11.68
N ARG A 91 13.58 2.07 11.61
CA ARG A 91 13.38 3.42 12.17
C ARG A 91 12.19 4.14 11.51
N GLN A 92 12.11 4.10 10.17
CA GLN A 92 10.98 4.69 9.44
C GLN A 92 9.62 4.07 9.83
N LEU A 93 9.57 2.74 9.99
CA LEU A 93 8.35 2.02 10.36
C LEU A 93 7.92 2.26 11.82
N LEU A 94 8.89 2.38 12.72
CA LEU A 94 8.65 2.60 14.15
C LEU A 94 8.52 4.07 14.53
N MET A 95 8.60 4.99 13.55
CA MET A 95 8.69 6.44 13.81
C MET A 95 9.80 6.76 14.82
N TYR A 96 10.90 6.01 14.76
CA TYR A 96 12.00 6.14 15.71
C TYR A 96 12.86 7.35 15.32
N HIS A 97 12.78 8.40 16.13
CA HIS A 97 13.47 9.68 15.93
C HIS A 97 14.63 9.81 16.94
N ASP A 98 15.69 9.01 16.78
CA ASP A 98 17.02 9.27 17.38
C ASP A 98 18.12 9.26 16.30
#